data_AF-A0A2J7ZZB8-F1
#
_entry.id   AF-A0A2J7ZZB8-F1
#
_cell.length_a   1.000
_cell.length_b   1.000
_cell.length_c   1.000
_cell.angle_alpha   90.00
_cell.angle_beta   90.00
_cell.angle_gamma   90.00
#
_symmetry.space_group_name_H-M   'P 1'
#
loop_
_entity.id
_entity.type
_entity.pdbx_description
1 polymer ?
#
loop_
_entity_poly.entity_id
_entity_poly.type
_entity_poly.pdbx_seq_one_letter_code
_entity_poly.pdbx_strand_id
1 'polypeptide(L)'
;MGLWKRVSEKTKQTLGVKAANHADWKPTSNARNLAMIEEARKFSKHLKVLHRELREMEGRIEGNLTILKTVLSAPLPRVYDMTDKGPIPVDKEAVMVGAGVSFDTLSAAGAELKAKLQAEVLHPLDQWQAAYRMIKLPISTPPAPPAWYTEARANAGTMRYDSDDEN
;
A
#
# COMPACT_ATOMS: atom_id res chain seq x y z
N MET A 1 -4.77 24.68 23.90
CA MET A 1 -5.34 25.92 23.29
C MET A 1 -5.38 25.94 21.74
N GLY A 2 -4.77 25.00 20.99
CA GLY A 2 -4.69 25.11 19.52
C GLY A 2 -5.87 24.56 18.69
N LEU A 3 -6.67 23.64 19.24
CA LEU A 3 -7.82 23.03 18.52
C LEU A 3 -9.01 24.01 18.46
N TRP A 4 -9.34 24.63 19.60
CA TRP A 4 -10.42 25.61 19.71
C TRP A 4 -10.20 26.86 18.84
N LYS A 5 -8.96 27.39 18.81
CA LYS A 5 -8.62 28.49 17.89
C LYS A 5 -8.79 28.09 16.42
N ARG A 6 -8.41 26.88 16.01
CA ARG A 6 -8.57 26.40 14.63
C ARG A 6 -10.03 26.12 14.25
N VAL A 7 -10.79 25.51 15.14
CA VAL A 7 -12.23 25.28 14.92
C VAL A 7 -12.95 26.62 14.83
N SER A 8 -12.71 27.55 15.77
CA SER A 8 -13.32 28.88 15.72
C SER A 8 -12.87 29.70 14.50
N GLU A 9 -11.61 29.60 14.07
CA GLU A 9 -11.12 30.27 12.86
C GLU A 9 -11.75 29.67 11.59
N LYS A 10 -11.87 28.34 11.51
CA LYS A 10 -12.57 27.65 10.41
C LYS A 10 -14.04 28.08 10.36
N THR A 11 -14.71 28.16 11.50
CA THR A 11 -16.10 28.64 11.60
C THR A 11 -16.21 30.13 11.23
N LYS A 12 -15.27 30.99 11.64
CA LYS A 12 -15.23 32.41 11.26
C LYS A 12 -15.01 32.61 9.76
N GLN A 13 -14.20 31.76 9.12
CA GLN A 13 -13.97 31.77 7.67
C GLN A 13 -15.21 31.26 6.91
N THR A 14 -15.86 30.19 7.38
CA THR A 14 -17.09 29.65 6.77
C THR A 14 -18.29 30.59 6.93
N LEU A 15 -18.41 31.28 8.08
CA LEU A 15 -19.50 32.22 8.36
C LEU A 15 -19.20 33.66 7.89
N GLY A 16 -18.06 33.91 7.25
CA GLY A 16 -17.71 35.24 6.73
C GLY A 16 -17.54 36.34 7.79
N VAL A 17 -17.35 36.00 9.07
CA VAL A 17 -17.38 36.97 10.19
C VAL A 17 -16.22 37.98 10.11
N LYS A 18 -15.12 37.67 9.42
CA LYS A 18 -14.03 38.63 9.14
C LYS A 18 -14.29 39.58 7.96
N ALA A 19 -15.30 39.31 7.13
CA ALA A 19 -15.66 40.16 6.00
C ALA A 19 -16.37 41.46 6.43
N ALA A 20 -16.84 41.55 7.68
CA ALA A 20 -17.53 42.72 8.20
C ALA A 20 -16.64 43.98 8.30
N ASN A 21 -15.32 43.84 8.42
CA ASN A 21 -14.38 44.96 8.57
C ASN A 21 -13.39 45.15 7.39
N HIS A 22 -13.46 44.29 6.36
CA HIS A 22 -12.64 44.41 5.15
C HIS A 22 -13.50 44.01 3.94
N ALA A 23 -14.06 45.01 3.26
CA ALA A 23 -15.01 44.83 2.15
C ALA A 23 -14.47 43.95 0.99
N ASP A 24 -13.14 43.78 0.90
CA ASP A 24 -12.47 43.03 -0.16
C ASP A 24 -11.88 41.69 0.27
N TRP A 25 -12.05 41.27 1.54
CA TRP A 25 -11.46 40.02 2.01
C TRP A 25 -12.19 38.81 1.40
N LYS A 26 -11.46 38.02 0.60
CA LYS A 26 -11.92 36.73 0.07
C LYS A 26 -11.05 35.60 0.65
N PRO A 27 -11.64 34.52 1.20
CA PRO A 27 -10.87 33.35 1.59
C PRO A 27 -10.10 32.81 0.38
N THR A 28 -8.81 32.51 0.54
CA THR A 28 -8.04 31.83 -0.50
C THR A 28 -8.61 30.44 -0.73
N SER A 29 -9.12 30.17 -1.93
CA SER A 29 -9.72 28.88 -2.26
C SER A 29 -8.70 27.75 -2.21
N ASN A 30 -9.03 26.69 -1.46
CA ASN A 30 -8.25 25.45 -1.41
C ASN A 30 -8.80 24.36 -2.36
N ALA A 31 -9.74 24.72 -3.26
CA ALA A 31 -10.44 23.77 -4.11
C ALA A 31 -9.50 22.95 -5.02
N ARG A 32 -8.44 23.59 -5.54
CA ARG A 32 -7.43 22.94 -6.37
C ARG A 32 -6.72 21.81 -5.63
N ASN A 33 -6.24 22.05 -4.41
CA ASN A 33 -5.53 21.03 -3.65
C ASN A 33 -6.47 19.90 -3.23
N LEU A 34 -7.72 20.22 -2.88
CA LEU A 34 -8.73 19.21 -2.56
C LEU A 34 -9.01 18.28 -3.75
N ALA A 35 -9.12 18.83 -4.96
CA ALA A 35 -9.27 18.04 -6.18
C ALA A 35 -8.05 17.12 -6.41
N MET A 36 -6.82 17.66 -6.28
CA MET A 36 -5.59 16.88 -6.42
C MET A 36 -5.49 15.74 -5.38
N ILE A 37 -5.87 15.98 -4.12
CA ILE A 37 -5.88 14.96 -3.06
C ILE A 37 -6.92 13.87 -3.38
N GLU A 38 -8.09 14.26 -3.88
CA GLU A 38 -9.15 13.32 -4.22
C GLU A 38 -8.76 12.41 -5.39
N GLU A 39 -8.11 12.96 -6.42
CA GLU A 39 -7.54 12.18 -7.52
C GLU A 39 -6.46 11.21 -7.02
N ALA A 40 -5.51 11.69 -6.23
CA ALA A 40 -4.46 10.85 -5.64
C ALA A 40 -5.05 9.74 -4.77
N ARG A 41 -6.14 10.02 -4.02
CA ARG A 41 -6.85 9.03 -3.22
C ARG A 41 -7.48 7.93 -4.08
N LYS A 42 -8.13 8.29 -5.18
CA LYS A 42 -8.72 7.32 -6.12
C LYS A 42 -7.63 6.45 -6.75
N PHE A 43 -6.56 7.08 -7.24
CA PHE A 43 -5.45 6.35 -7.83
C PHE A 43 -4.76 5.41 -6.84
N SER A 44 -4.57 5.84 -5.58
CA SER A 44 -4.04 4.98 -4.51
C SER A 44 -4.87 3.72 -4.29
N LYS A 45 -6.21 3.79 -4.42
CA LYS A 45 -7.06 2.59 -4.32
C LYS A 45 -6.80 1.62 -5.47
N HIS A 46 -6.69 2.13 -6.69
CA HIS A 46 -6.40 1.30 -7.87
C HIS A 46 -5.03 0.63 -7.74
N LEU A 47 -3.99 1.36 -7.29
CA LEU A 47 -2.67 0.77 -7.09
C LEU A 47 -2.65 -0.35 -6.04
N LYS A 48 -3.44 -0.22 -4.97
CA LYS A 48 -3.54 -1.27 -3.95
C LYS A 48 -4.17 -2.55 -4.50
N VAL A 49 -5.22 -2.40 -5.31
CA VAL A 49 -5.85 -3.54 -5.99
C VAL A 49 -4.85 -4.19 -6.94
N LEU A 50 -4.24 -3.41 -7.84
CA LEU A 50 -3.23 -3.91 -8.78
C LEU A 50 -2.09 -4.63 -8.06
N HIS A 51 -1.52 -4.02 -7.02
CA HIS A 51 -0.43 -4.62 -6.24
C HIS A 51 -0.83 -5.98 -5.65
N ARG A 52 -2.06 -6.11 -5.11
CA ARG A 52 -2.57 -7.39 -4.60
C ARG A 52 -2.68 -8.43 -5.72
N GLU A 53 -3.31 -8.09 -6.84
CA GLU A 53 -3.49 -9.02 -7.98
C GLU A 53 -2.14 -9.51 -8.54
N LEU A 54 -1.14 -8.63 -8.61
CA LEU A 54 0.21 -8.99 -9.05
C LEU A 54 0.89 -9.98 -8.09
N ARG A 55 0.73 -9.81 -6.78
CA ARG A 55 1.24 -10.75 -5.76
C ARG A 55 0.54 -12.11 -5.83
N GLU A 56 -0.76 -12.12 -6.05
CA GLU A 56 -1.51 -13.37 -6.23
C GLU A 56 -1.09 -14.10 -7.52
N MET A 57 -0.86 -13.34 -8.60
CA MET A 57 -0.35 -13.89 -9.86
C MET A 57 1.05 -14.49 -9.70
N GLU A 58 1.96 -13.83 -8.98
CA GLU A 58 3.29 -14.36 -8.62
C GLU A 58 3.16 -15.73 -7.95
N GLY A 59 2.31 -15.85 -6.93
CA GLY A 59 2.08 -17.13 -6.23
C GLY A 59 1.46 -18.21 -7.13
N ARG A 60 0.51 -17.84 -8.02
CA ARG A 60 -0.06 -18.78 -9.01
C ARG A 60 0.99 -19.30 -9.98
N ILE A 61 1.90 -18.45 -10.45
CA ILE A 61 2.98 -18.86 -11.35
C ILE A 61 3.88 -19.88 -10.66
N GLU A 62 4.32 -19.63 -9.43
CA GLU A 62 5.16 -20.57 -8.67
C GLU A 62 4.45 -21.92 -8.42
N GLY A 63 3.17 -21.87 -8.05
CA GLY A 63 2.34 -23.06 -7.88
C GLY A 63 2.24 -23.87 -9.18
N ASN A 64 1.98 -23.21 -10.31
CA ASN A 64 1.90 -23.85 -11.62
C ASN A 64 3.23 -24.49 -12.04
N LEU A 65 4.36 -23.80 -11.82
CA LEU A 65 5.68 -24.36 -12.12
C LEU A 65 5.97 -25.62 -11.29
N THR A 66 5.54 -25.63 -10.02
CA THR A 66 5.66 -26.79 -9.14
C THR A 66 4.81 -27.97 -9.64
N ILE A 67 3.55 -27.72 -10.00
CA ILE A 67 2.65 -28.74 -10.54
C ILE A 67 3.19 -29.30 -11.86
N LEU A 68 3.65 -28.44 -12.77
CA LEU A 68 4.25 -28.84 -14.03
C LEU A 68 5.45 -29.76 -13.80
N LYS A 69 6.35 -29.40 -12.87
CA LYS A 69 7.50 -30.24 -12.53
C LYS A 69 7.08 -31.60 -12.02
N THR A 70 6.08 -31.66 -11.14
CA THR A 70 5.56 -32.92 -10.59
C THR A 70 4.97 -33.82 -11.66
N VAL A 71 4.11 -33.28 -12.52
CA VAL A 71 3.42 -34.05 -13.57
C VAL A 71 4.40 -34.53 -14.63
N LEU A 72 5.29 -33.65 -15.08
CA LEU A 72 6.24 -33.96 -16.14
C LEU A 72 7.39 -34.85 -15.63
N SER A 73 7.67 -34.85 -14.33
CA SER A 73 8.59 -35.81 -13.68
C SER A 73 7.88 -37.08 -13.23
N ALA A 74 6.62 -37.32 -13.60
CA ALA A 74 5.93 -38.55 -13.28
C ALA A 74 6.17 -39.63 -14.36
N PRO A 75 6.24 -40.91 -13.97
CA PRO A 75 6.18 -42.01 -14.94
C PRO A 75 4.78 -42.08 -15.55
N LEU A 76 4.70 -42.41 -16.83
CA LEU A 76 3.44 -42.74 -17.49
C LEU A 76 2.83 -43.99 -16.84
N PRO A 77 1.49 -44.04 -16.70
CA PRO A 77 0.81 -45.26 -16.31
C PRO A 77 1.18 -46.42 -17.24
N ARG A 78 1.53 -47.56 -16.66
CA ARG A 78 1.91 -48.76 -17.42
C ARG A 78 0.69 -49.63 -17.71
N VAL A 79 0.69 -50.26 -18.87
CA VAL A 79 -0.23 -51.35 -19.19
C VAL A 79 0.28 -52.63 -18.54
N TYR A 80 -0.63 -53.46 -18.02
CA TYR A 80 -0.30 -54.74 -17.39
C TYR A 80 -1.01 -55.87 -18.11
N ASP A 81 -0.28 -56.97 -18.32
CA ASP A 81 -0.82 -58.25 -18.79
C ASP A 81 -1.00 -59.20 -17.60
N MET A 82 -2.00 -60.07 -17.69
CA MET A 82 -2.21 -61.12 -16.68
C MET A 82 -1.48 -62.41 -17.05
N THR A 83 -0.76 -62.94 -16.06
CA THR A 83 -0.10 -64.25 -16.14
C THR A 83 -0.54 -65.14 -14.97
N ASP A 84 -0.18 -66.42 -15.02
CA ASP A 84 -0.42 -67.38 -13.93
C ASP A 84 0.22 -66.97 -12.59
N LYS A 85 1.16 -66.01 -12.61
CA LYS A 85 1.84 -65.44 -11.44
C LYS A 85 1.29 -64.07 -11.04
N GLY A 86 0.24 -63.58 -11.70
CA GLY A 86 -0.37 -62.27 -11.48
C GLY A 86 -0.05 -61.25 -12.57
N PRO A 87 -0.41 -59.96 -12.34
CA PRO A 87 -0.21 -58.89 -13.31
C PRO A 87 1.28 -58.56 -13.46
N ILE A 88 1.75 -58.45 -14.71
CA ILE A 88 3.10 -58.00 -15.04
C ILE A 88 3.01 -56.80 -16.01
N PRO A 89 3.88 -55.79 -15.89
CA PRO A 89 3.87 -54.66 -16.81
C PRO A 89 4.32 -55.10 -18.20
N VAL A 90 3.61 -54.64 -19.25
CA VAL A 90 3.93 -54.91 -20.65
C VAL A 90 5.28 -54.28 -21.01
N ASP A 91 5.49 -53.03 -20.58
CA ASP A 91 6.75 -52.31 -20.76
C ASP A 91 7.70 -52.55 -19.59
N LYS A 92 8.96 -52.88 -19.92
CA LYS A 92 10.01 -53.14 -18.94
C LYS A 92 10.42 -51.88 -18.17
N GLU A 93 10.48 -50.74 -18.85
CA GLU A 93 10.90 -49.45 -18.28
C GLU A 93 9.73 -48.45 -18.23
N ALA A 94 9.72 -47.61 -17.19
CA ALA A 94 8.75 -46.52 -17.12
C ALA A 94 9.18 -45.40 -18.06
N VAL A 95 8.32 -45.05 -19.00
CA VAL A 95 8.49 -43.86 -19.82
C VAL A 95 8.04 -42.65 -19.00
N MET A 96 8.89 -41.61 -18.95
CA MET A 96 8.58 -40.37 -18.23
C MET A 96 7.75 -39.44 -19.12
N VAL A 97 6.75 -38.77 -18.55
CA VAL A 97 5.87 -37.84 -19.29
C VAL A 97 6.69 -36.69 -19.91
N GLY A 98 7.58 -36.09 -19.13
CA GLY A 98 8.37 -34.91 -19.51
C GLY A 98 9.75 -35.24 -20.06
N ALA A 99 9.93 -36.39 -20.71
CA ALA A 99 11.21 -36.72 -21.34
C ALA A 99 11.67 -35.59 -22.27
N GLY A 100 12.85 -35.01 -22.00
CA GLY A 100 13.42 -33.90 -22.77
C GLY A 100 13.03 -32.49 -22.29
N VAL A 101 12.24 -32.36 -21.22
CA VAL A 101 11.92 -31.05 -20.63
C VAL A 101 13.08 -30.56 -19.76
N SER A 102 13.60 -29.35 -20.07
CA SER A 102 14.59 -28.68 -19.22
C SER A 102 13.91 -27.95 -18.06
N PHE A 103 13.75 -28.64 -16.93
CA PHE A 103 13.19 -28.04 -15.72
C PHE A 103 14.06 -26.91 -15.14
N ASP A 104 15.37 -26.97 -15.36
CA ASP A 104 16.30 -25.93 -14.92
C ASP A 104 16.04 -24.61 -15.66
N THR A 105 15.86 -24.68 -16.98
CA THR A 105 15.50 -23.52 -17.80
C THR A 105 14.15 -22.93 -17.38
N LEU A 106 13.16 -23.81 -17.15
CA LEU A 106 11.83 -23.40 -16.70
C LEU A 106 11.88 -22.72 -15.32
N SER A 107 12.66 -23.28 -14.40
CA SER A 107 12.85 -22.72 -13.05
C SER A 107 13.58 -21.38 -13.09
N ALA A 108 14.62 -21.26 -13.94
CA ALA A 108 15.35 -20.02 -14.14
C ALA A 108 14.45 -18.91 -14.71
N ALA A 109 13.64 -19.23 -15.72
CA ALA A 109 12.68 -18.28 -16.28
C ALA A 109 11.64 -17.81 -15.25
N GLY A 110 11.15 -18.73 -14.41
CA GLY A 110 10.24 -18.39 -13.29
C GLY A 110 10.89 -17.44 -12.27
N ALA A 111 12.14 -17.70 -11.89
CA ALA A 111 12.90 -16.85 -10.98
C ALA A 111 13.19 -15.46 -11.58
N GLU A 112 13.54 -15.39 -12.87
CA GLU A 112 13.77 -14.13 -13.56
C GLU A 112 12.49 -13.29 -13.65
N LEU A 113 11.37 -13.89 -14.02
CA LEU A 113 10.07 -13.20 -14.08
C LEU A 113 9.70 -12.64 -12.71
N LYS A 114 9.88 -13.42 -11.65
CA LYS A 114 9.66 -12.98 -10.27
C LYS A 114 10.53 -11.77 -9.92
N ALA A 115 11.82 -11.84 -10.22
CA ALA A 115 12.77 -10.76 -9.93
C ALA A 115 12.37 -9.46 -10.65
N LYS A 116 12.04 -9.53 -11.94
CA LYS A 116 11.59 -8.37 -12.73
C LYS A 116 10.27 -7.81 -12.23
N LEU A 117 9.30 -8.67 -11.90
CA LEU A 117 8.02 -8.22 -11.35
C LEU A 117 8.21 -7.46 -10.02
N GLN A 118 9.10 -7.93 -9.15
CA GLN A 118 9.43 -7.24 -7.91
C GLN A 118 10.10 -5.88 -8.17
N ALA A 119 11.17 -5.87 -8.96
CA ALA A 119 12.01 -4.69 -9.14
C ALA A 119 11.35 -3.59 -9.98
N GLU A 120 10.71 -3.97 -11.09
CA GLU A 120 10.23 -3.04 -12.11
C GLU A 120 8.77 -2.64 -11.93
N VAL A 121 8.00 -3.40 -11.15
CA VAL A 121 6.56 -3.15 -10.98
C VAL A 121 6.20 -2.94 -9.52
N LEU A 122 6.37 -3.95 -8.67
CA LEU A 122 5.90 -3.88 -7.28
C LEU A 122 6.64 -2.81 -6.48
N HIS A 123 7.96 -2.70 -6.64
CA HIS A 123 8.75 -1.71 -5.92
C HIS A 123 8.36 -0.26 -6.27
N PRO A 124 8.21 0.15 -7.55
CA PRO A 124 7.65 1.45 -7.90
C PRO A 124 6.25 1.71 -7.33
N LEU A 125 5.37 0.69 -7.29
CA LEU A 125 4.05 0.82 -6.69
C LEU A 125 4.13 1.11 -5.19
N ASP A 126 5.03 0.43 -4.48
CA ASP A 126 5.27 0.65 -3.05
C ASP A 126 5.84 2.04 -2.76
N GLN A 127 6.81 2.49 -3.57
CA GLN A 127 7.37 3.84 -3.47
C GLN A 127 6.28 4.90 -3.65
N TRP A 128 5.41 4.73 -4.66
CA TRP A 128 4.29 5.65 -4.88
C TRP A 128 3.33 5.66 -3.69
N GLN A 129 2.98 4.48 -3.15
CA GLN A 129 2.10 4.41 -1.98
C GLN A 129 2.73 5.05 -0.74
N ALA A 130 4.03 4.91 -0.54
CA ALA A 130 4.76 5.55 0.54
C ALA A 130 4.72 7.08 0.40
N ALA A 131 5.00 7.61 -0.80
CA ALA A 131 4.90 9.04 -1.08
C ALA A 131 3.49 9.59 -0.83
N TYR A 132 2.44 8.87 -1.26
CA TYR A 132 1.07 9.26 -0.98
C TYR A 132 0.74 9.30 0.52
N ARG A 133 1.25 8.35 1.33
CA ARG A 133 1.10 8.37 2.79
C ARG A 133 1.78 9.59 3.41
N MET A 134 2.97 9.96 2.93
CA MET A 134 3.69 11.14 3.41
C MET A 134 2.93 12.44 3.12
N ILE A 135 2.18 12.53 2.02
CA ILE A 135 1.34 13.71 1.70
C ILE A 135 0.06 13.72 2.54
N LYS A 136 -0.50 12.55 2.84
CA LYS A 136 -1.73 12.42 3.66
C LYS A 136 -1.52 12.83 5.12
N LEU A 137 -0.36 12.53 5.71
CA LEU A 137 -0.02 12.80 7.13
C LEU A 137 0.02 14.28 7.54
N PRO A 138 0.68 15.21 6.82
CA PRO A 138 0.75 16.64 7.17
C PRO A 138 -0.60 17.36 7.02
N ILE A 139 -1.57 16.75 6.34
CA ILE A 139 -2.94 17.28 6.26
C ILE A 139 -3.75 16.90 7.51
N SER A 140 -3.41 15.78 8.18
CA SER A 140 -4.13 15.33 9.39
C SER A 140 -3.47 15.72 10.70
N THR A 141 -2.20 16.16 10.69
CA THR A 141 -1.47 16.54 11.91
C THR A 141 -1.01 18.00 11.84
N PRO A 142 -1.40 18.86 12.79
CA PRO A 142 -0.83 20.21 12.88
C PRO A 142 0.67 20.12 13.15
N PRO A 143 1.47 21.07 12.60
CA PRO A 143 2.88 21.17 12.95
C PRO A 143 3.02 21.31 14.48
N ALA A 144 4.07 20.71 15.03
CA ALA A 144 4.43 20.91 16.42
C ALA A 144 4.53 22.41 16.69
N PRO A 145 3.97 22.91 17.80
CA PRO A 145 4.11 24.31 18.14
C PRO A 145 5.61 24.67 18.21
N PRO A 146 6.02 25.84 17.71
CA PRO A 146 7.41 26.29 17.80
C PRO A 146 7.92 26.28 19.25
N ALA A 147 9.23 26.14 19.45
CA ALA A 147 9.84 26.11 20.80
C ALA A 147 9.44 27.32 21.67
N TRP A 148 9.33 28.50 21.07
CA TRP A 148 8.87 29.71 21.77
C TRP A 148 7.42 29.61 22.29
N TYR A 149 6.57 28.79 21.65
CA TYR A 149 5.17 28.60 22.08
C TYR A 149 5.08 27.73 23.33
N THR A 150 5.99 26.77 23.49
CA THR A 150 6.13 25.99 24.73
C THR A 150 6.68 26.84 25.88
N GLU A 151 7.64 27.71 25.61
CA GLU A 151 8.20 28.67 26.58
C GLU A 151 7.16 29.70 27.01
N ALA A 152 6.43 30.31 26.06
CA ALA A 152 5.36 31.26 26.35
C ALA A 152 4.22 30.65 27.16
N ARG A 153 3.90 29.36 26.94
CA ARG A 153 2.90 28.64 27.73
C ARG A 153 3.37 28.33 29.15
N ALA A 154 4.65 28.01 29.32
CA ALA A 154 5.23 27.80 30.64
C ALA A 154 5.22 29.11 31.45
N ASN A 155 5.53 30.24 30.80
CA ASN A 155 5.54 31.56 31.44
C ASN A 155 4.14 32.14 31.70
N ALA A 156 3.12 31.71 30.95
CA ALA A 156 1.74 32.14 31.16
C ALA A 156 1.03 31.45 32.33
N GLY A 157 1.62 30.39 32.92
CA GLY A 157 1.06 29.66 34.05
C GLY A 157 1.07 30.40 35.39
N THR A 158 1.72 31.57 35.46
CA THR A 158 1.93 32.35 36.69
C THR A 158 1.20 33.70 36.72
N MET A 159 0.15 33.89 35.93
CA MET A 159 -0.77 35.03 36.16
C MET A 159 -1.63 34.71 37.40
N ARG A 160 -1.10 35.01 38.58
CA ARG A 160 -1.92 35.23 39.78
C ARG A 160 -2.83 36.42 39.46
N TYR A 161 -4.13 36.18 39.46
CA TYR A 161 -5.08 37.26 39.71
C TYR A 161 -4.90 37.63 41.18
N ASP A 162 -4.15 38.70 41.45
CA ASP A 162 -4.25 39.37 42.73
C ASP A 162 -5.64 40.01 42.77
N SER A 163 -6.57 39.29 43.39
CA SER A 163 -7.77 39.87 43.95
C SER A 163 -7.34 40.69 45.15
N ASP A 164 -7.37 42.01 45.03
CA ASP A 164 -7.56 42.91 46.17
C ASP A 164 -7.88 44.31 45.64
N ASP A 165 -9.11 44.75 45.91
CA ASP A 165 -9.42 46.07 46.43
C ASP A 165 -10.89 46.04 46.90
N GLU A 166 -11.09 45.41 48.06
CA GLU A 166 -12.16 45.78 48.98
C GLU A 166 -11.68 46.99 49.80
N ASN A 167 -12.27 48.17 49.54
CA ASN A 167 -12.71 49.10 50.59
C ASN A 167 -13.65 50.17 50.02
#